data_AF-A0AAD2CWN8-F1
#
_entry.id   AF-A0AAD2CWN8-F1
#
_cell.length_a   1.000
_cell.length_b   1.000
_cell.length_c   1.000
_cell.angle_alpha   90.00
_cell.angle_beta   90.00
_cell.angle_gamma   90.00
#
_symmetry.space_group_name_H-M   'P 1'
#
loop_
_entity.id
_entity.type
_entity.pdbx_description
1 polymer ?
#
loop_
_entity_poly.entity_id
_entity_poly.type
_entity_poly.pdbx_seq_one_letter_code
_entity_poly.pdbx_strand_id
1 'polypeptide(L)'
;MAAKYILLILGLSLSVLARRRSRPDNSTAPPVRADYTPFSHWSWLWAIGCILVLLAIRNWVKNRAFDHAKINVIDEIQKRDGVYRRKDYEADSKGVLQTLPKDEDGCIKLPLTSRTKINHDTYHFRFDFPKKDQEFGLHIGGHVVFYANVTNPETGKEEEIARKYTPVSTVHQKGYIEFVIKIYRAGENSKFPHGGLMTQYLEKLPIGEYLKMEGPMGKLSYLGCGNFYISKKYHIKKEIGMVAGGSGITPIFQIIQAVVHNKDKIKCHLLFGNKSEKDILIREELEQLQEDYPANFKLTYIIDAAENPDTWKGETGYITQEILEEYMPKASDNSLIVTCGPPIMNQLVKKFMPDHMIHKF
;
A
#
# COMPACT_ATOMS: atom_id res chain seq x y z
N MET A 1 -30.74 -1.15 5.06
CA MET A 1 -31.71 -0.08 4.72
C MET A 1 -31.33 0.71 3.47
N ALA A 2 -30.11 1.25 3.34
CA ALA A 2 -29.69 2.06 2.17
C ALA A 2 -29.92 1.38 0.79
N ALA A 3 -29.65 0.08 0.65
CA ALA A 3 -29.88 -0.66 -0.61
C ALA A 3 -31.36 -0.73 -1.04
N LYS A 4 -32.31 -0.72 -0.09
CA LYS A 4 -33.75 -0.70 -0.40
C LYS A 4 -34.20 0.67 -0.92
N TYR A 5 -33.62 1.76 -0.40
CA TYR A 5 -33.91 3.12 -0.88
C TYR A 5 -33.36 3.39 -2.28
N ILE A 6 -32.18 2.83 -2.62
CA ILE A 6 -31.56 2.98 -3.95
C ILE A 6 -32.36 2.24 -5.04
N LEU A 7 -32.87 1.04 -4.75
CA LEU A 7 -33.78 0.32 -5.66
C LEU A 7 -35.10 1.07 -5.90
N LEU A 8 -35.59 1.79 -4.90
CA LEU A 8 -36.79 2.62 -5.01
C LEU A 8 -36.57 3.82 -5.96
N ILE A 9 -35.41 4.47 -5.86
CA ILE A 9 -35.02 5.61 -6.72
C ILE A 9 -34.80 5.16 -8.17
N LEU A 10 -34.17 4.00 -8.38
CA LEU A 10 -34.00 3.41 -9.71
C LEU A 10 -35.35 2.96 -10.33
N GLY A 11 -36.26 2.42 -9.52
CA GLY A 11 -37.60 2.01 -9.97
C GLY A 11 -38.49 3.19 -10.38
N LEU A 12 -38.44 4.31 -9.65
CA LEU A 12 -39.16 5.53 -10.00
C LEU A 12 -38.65 6.14 -11.33
N SER A 13 -37.35 6.07 -11.57
CA SER A 13 -36.71 6.61 -12.79
C SER A 13 -37.15 5.88 -14.08
N LEU A 14 -37.28 4.54 -14.03
CA LEU A 14 -37.75 3.73 -15.15
C LEU A 14 -39.24 3.95 -15.46
N SER A 15 -40.06 4.23 -14.44
CA SER A 15 -41.50 4.48 -14.62
C SER A 15 -41.81 5.80 -15.33
N VAL A 16 -40.96 6.82 -15.18
CA VAL A 16 -41.07 8.11 -15.89
C VAL A 16 -40.67 7.97 -17.37
N LEU A 17 -39.70 7.11 -17.68
CA LEU A 17 -39.31 6.77 -19.05
C LEU A 17 -40.37 5.92 -19.78
N ALA A 18 -41.06 5.02 -19.08
CA ALA A 18 -42.08 4.15 -19.67
C ALA A 18 -43.39 4.88 -20.01
N ARG A 19 -43.77 5.94 -19.28
CA ARG A 19 -45.02 6.70 -19.51
C ARG A 19 -45.03 7.58 -20.79
N ARG A 20 -43.93 7.65 -21.54
CA ARG A 20 -43.88 8.39 -22.83
C ARG A 20 -44.23 7.55 -24.06
N ARG A 21 -44.51 6.25 -23.93
CA ARG A 21 -44.92 5.38 -25.04
C ARG A 21 -46.32 4.79 -24.83
N SER A 22 -47.34 5.63 -25.00
CA SER A 22 -48.70 5.14 -25.27
C SER A 22 -49.54 6.27 -25.87
N ARG A 23 -49.59 6.34 -27.21
CA ARG A 23 -50.72 6.93 -27.94
C ARG A 23 -51.28 5.87 -28.90
N PRO A 24 -52.60 5.76 -29.07
CA PRO A 24 -53.19 4.77 -29.95
C PRO A 24 -53.04 5.17 -31.42
N ASP A 25 -52.96 4.14 -32.25
CA ASP A 25 -52.82 4.16 -33.70
C ASP A 25 -54.12 4.66 -34.37
N ASN A 26 -54.01 5.61 -35.32
CA ASN A 26 -55.02 5.87 -36.34
C ASN A 26 -54.45 6.71 -37.50
N SER A 27 -54.31 6.03 -38.64
CA SER A 27 -54.33 6.45 -40.05
C SER A 27 -53.86 7.86 -40.52
N THR A 28 -52.96 7.80 -41.52
CA THR A 28 -52.72 8.73 -42.66
C THR A 28 -52.08 10.11 -42.40
N ALA A 29 -50.75 10.19 -42.55
CA ALA A 29 -49.98 11.40 -42.93
C ALA A 29 -48.54 11.02 -43.42
N PRO A 30 -47.92 11.78 -44.37
CA PRO A 30 -46.64 11.40 -45.01
C PRO A 30 -45.42 11.61 -44.08
N PRO A 31 -44.25 11.01 -44.40
CA PRO A 31 -43.15 10.92 -43.44
C PRO A 31 -42.51 12.30 -43.19
N VAL A 32 -42.61 12.78 -41.95
CA VAL A 32 -41.85 13.93 -41.46
C VAL A 32 -40.44 13.46 -41.10
N ARG A 33 -39.44 14.18 -41.61
CA ARG A 33 -38.01 14.02 -41.28
C ARG A 33 -37.84 14.03 -39.76
N ALA A 34 -37.28 12.97 -39.18
CA ALA A 34 -36.94 12.94 -37.76
C ALA A 34 -35.72 13.83 -37.52
N ASP A 35 -35.95 15.07 -37.08
CA ASP A 35 -34.90 15.92 -36.55
C ASP A 35 -34.41 15.33 -35.22
N TYR A 36 -33.18 14.81 -35.23
CA TYR A 36 -32.46 14.45 -34.01
C TYR A 36 -32.13 15.74 -33.25
N THR A 37 -32.93 16.08 -32.24
CA THR A 37 -32.52 17.09 -31.26
C THR A 37 -31.28 16.58 -30.52
N PRO A 38 -30.17 17.34 -30.45
CA PRO A 38 -29.00 16.90 -29.70
C PRO A 38 -29.39 16.74 -28.24
N PHE A 39 -29.00 15.61 -27.62
CA PHE A 39 -29.10 15.43 -26.19
C PHE A 39 -28.50 16.66 -25.49
N SER A 40 -29.30 17.35 -24.68
CA SER A 40 -28.86 18.58 -24.00
C SER A 40 -27.63 18.31 -23.15
N HIS A 41 -26.71 19.27 -23.06
CA HIS A 41 -25.50 19.18 -22.24
C HIS A 41 -25.78 18.73 -20.79
N TRP A 42 -26.95 19.11 -20.27
CA TRP A 42 -27.49 18.70 -18.97
C TRP A 42 -27.75 17.19 -18.83
N SER A 43 -28.16 16.53 -19.91
CA SER A 43 -28.41 15.08 -19.92
C SER A 43 -27.10 14.28 -19.84
N TRP A 44 -26.03 14.80 -20.44
CA TRP A 44 -24.69 14.22 -20.34
C TRP A 44 -24.09 14.38 -18.95
N LEU A 45 -24.22 15.56 -18.35
CA LEU A 45 -23.77 15.79 -16.97
C LEU A 45 -24.51 14.88 -15.97
N TRP A 46 -25.81 14.67 -16.17
CA TRP A 46 -26.62 13.75 -15.35
C TRP A 46 -26.20 12.28 -15.52
N ALA A 47 -25.89 11.87 -16.75
CA ALA A 47 -25.38 10.52 -17.04
C ALA A 47 -24.00 10.28 -16.39
N ILE A 48 -23.09 11.27 -16.46
CA ILE A 48 -21.77 11.21 -15.82
C ILE A 48 -21.93 11.12 -14.29
N GLY A 49 -22.80 11.93 -13.70
CA GLY A 49 -23.10 11.87 -12.27
C GLY A 49 -23.61 10.49 -11.82
N CYS A 50 -24.54 9.89 -12.57
CA CYS A 50 -25.02 8.53 -12.31
C CYS A 50 -23.90 7.49 -12.40
N ILE A 51 -22.99 7.60 -13.36
CA ILE A 51 -21.84 6.68 -13.51
C ILE A 51 -20.89 6.81 -12.33
N LEU A 52 -20.58 8.03 -11.88
CA LEU A 52 -19.71 8.28 -10.72
C LEU A 52 -20.32 7.72 -9.43
N VAL A 53 -21.63 7.90 -9.23
CA VAL A 53 -22.36 7.31 -8.09
C VAL A 53 -22.32 5.78 -8.15
N LEU A 54 -22.52 5.17 -9.32
CA LEU A 54 -22.45 3.72 -9.49
C LEU A 54 -21.04 3.18 -9.24
N LEU A 55 -19.99 3.90 -9.67
CA LEU A 55 -18.60 3.55 -9.40
C LEU A 55 -18.28 3.65 -7.90
N ALA A 56 -18.75 4.70 -7.23
CA ALA A 56 -18.61 4.87 -5.78
C ALA A 56 -19.34 3.74 -5.01
N ILE A 57 -20.57 3.41 -5.40
CA ILE A 57 -21.32 2.28 -4.82
C ILE A 57 -20.61 0.96 -5.08
N ARG A 58 -20.11 0.73 -6.30
CA ARG A 58 -19.38 -0.50 -6.65
C ARG A 58 -18.11 -0.65 -5.81
N ASN A 59 -17.35 0.43 -5.63
CA ASN A 59 -16.17 0.43 -4.78
C ASN A 59 -16.54 0.21 -3.31
N TRP A 60 -17.59 0.86 -2.81
CA TRP A 60 -18.08 0.67 -1.45
C TRP A 60 -18.53 -0.77 -1.18
N VAL A 61 -19.32 -1.37 -2.07
CA VAL A 61 -19.76 -2.78 -1.96
C VAL A 61 -18.55 -3.73 -2.02
N LYS A 62 -17.59 -3.47 -2.91
CA LYS A 62 -16.38 -4.28 -3.06
C LYS A 62 -15.49 -4.22 -1.81
N ASN A 63 -15.36 -3.06 -1.20
CA ASN A 63 -14.62 -2.87 0.05
C ASN A 63 -15.34 -3.57 1.22
N ARG A 64 -16.66 -3.43 1.33
CA ARG A 64 -17.43 -4.08 2.39
C ARG A 64 -17.45 -5.61 2.29
N ALA A 65 -17.53 -6.15 1.07
CA ALA A 65 -17.42 -7.59 0.83
C ALA A 65 -16.01 -8.12 1.15
N PHE A 66 -14.98 -7.29 0.92
CA PHE A 66 -13.61 -7.60 1.31
C PHE A 66 -13.46 -7.67 2.83
N ASP A 67 -14.05 -6.73 3.57
CA ASP A 67 -14.05 -6.73 5.03
C ASP A 67 -14.74 -8.01 5.57
N HIS A 68 -15.92 -8.37 5.05
CA HIS A 68 -16.64 -9.58 5.47
C HIS A 68 -15.88 -10.90 5.20
N ALA A 69 -15.20 -11.02 4.05
CA ALA A 69 -14.42 -12.22 3.75
C ALA A 69 -13.21 -12.36 4.69
N LYS A 70 -12.54 -11.24 5.01
CA LYS A 70 -11.44 -11.21 5.98
C LYS A 70 -11.93 -11.60 7.39
N ILE A 71 -13.11 -11.12 7.80
CA ILE A 71 -13.75 -11.45 9.08
C ILE A 71 -14.00 -12.96 9.21
N ASN A 72 -14.58 -13.60 8.19
CA ASN A 72 -14.88 -15.05 8.26
C ASN A 72 -13.63 -15.92 8.42
N VAL A 73 -12.54 -15.54 7.74
CA VAL A 73 -11.25 -16.25 7.86
C VAL A 73 -10.66 -16.07 9.25
N ILE A 74 -10.71 -14.87 9.82
CA ILE A 74 -10.23 -14.60 11.18
C ILE A 74 -11.04 -15.42 12.20
N ASP A 75 -12.36 -15.43 12.10
CA ASP A 75 -13.23 -16.22 12.99
C ASP A 75 -12.93 -17.73 12.89
N GLU A 76 -12.52 -18.25 11.72
CA GLU A 76 -12.05 -19.64 11.56
C GLU A 76 -10.69 -19.90 12.23
N ILE A 77 -9.75 -18.96 12.17
CA ILE A 77 -8.43 -19.04 12.84
C ILE A 77 -8.61 -19.08 14.36
N GLN A 78 -9.45 -18.19 14.90
CA GLN A 78 -9.74 -18.14 16.34
C GLN A 78 -10.32 -19.45 16.86
N LYS A 79 -11.17 -20.11 16.05
CA LYS A 79 -11.76 -21.41 16.37
C LYS A 79 -10.76 -22.57 16.34
N ARG A 80 -9.72 -22.51 15.49
CA ARG A 80 -8.75 -23.59 15.31
C ARG A 80 -7.71 -23.64 16.42
N ASP A 81 -7.12 -22.50 16.77
CA ASP A 81 -5.89 -22.50 17.58
C ASP A 81 -6.09 -22.00 19.01
N GLY A 82 -7.27 -21.49 19.38
CA GLY A 82 -7.63 -21.11 20.76
C GLY A 82 -6.80 -19.98 21.41
N VAL A 83 -5.74 -19.51 20.73
CA VAL A 83 -4.74 -18.56 21.26
C VAL A 83 -4.91 -17.15 20.70
N TYR A 84 -5.60 -16.96 19.59
CA TYR A 84 -5.53 -15.70 18.82
C TYR A 84 -6.79 -14.83 18.93
N ARG A 85 -6.60 -13.51 19.18
CA ARG A 85 -7.67 -12.52 19.29
C ARG A 85 -7.78 -11.68 18.02
N ARG A 86 -8.99 -11.60 17.46
CA ARG A 86 -9.40 -10.79 16.31
C ARG A 86 -8.93 -9.32 16.32
N LYS A 87 -8.67 -8.76 17.50
CA LYS A 87 -8.37 -7.33 17.71
C LYS A 87 -6.95 -6.91 17.30
N ASP A 88 -6.03 -7.86 17.11
CA ASP A 88 -4.62 -7.52 16.99
C ASP A 88 -4.17 -7.26 15.52
N TYR A 89 -4.99 -7.63 14.50
CA TYR A 89 -4.57 -7.62 13.08
C TYR A 89 -5.61 -7.14 12.05
N GLU A 90 -6.80 -6.73 12.49
CA GLU A 90 -7.67 -5.89 11.65
C GLU A 90 -7.06 -4.48 11.58
N ALA A 91 -7.27 -3.76 10.48
CA ALA A 91 -7.06 -2.31 10.51
C ALA A 91 -7.98 -1.78 11.62
N ASP A 92 -7.42 -1.36 12.76
CA ASP A 92 -8.23 -1.07 13.95
C ASP A 92 -9.36 -0.13 13.53
N SER A 93 -10.61 -0.58 13.68
CA SER A 93 -11.80 0.21 13.39
C SER A 93 -11.82 1.56 14.13
N LYS A 94 -10.98 1.70 15.16
CA LYS A 94 -10.78 2.92 15.97
C LYS A 94 -9.55 3.75 15.57
N GLY A 95 -8.74 3.25 14.64
CA GLY A 95 -7.54 3.94 14.18
C GLY A 95 -7.84 5.22 13.42
N VAL A 96 -6.82 6.06 13.29
CA VAL A 96 -6.89 7.38 12.62
C VAL A 96 -7.39 7.28 11.19
N LEU A 97 -6.95 6.28 10.42
CA LEU A 97 -7.39 6.04 9.04
C LEU A 97 -8.90 5.75 8.89
N GLN A 98 -9.54 5.26 9.95
CA GLN A 98 -10.96 4.89 9.98
C GLN A 98 -11.82 5.97 10.62
N THR A 99 -11.27 6.68 11.62
CA THR A 99 -12.05 7.56 12.50
C THR A 99 -11.95 9.04 12.16
N LEU A 100 -10.89 9.49 11.49
CA LEU A 100 -10.81 10.89 11.10
C LEU A 100 -11.81 11.21 9.96
N PRO A 101 -12.34 12.44 9.93
CA PRO A 101 -13.14 12.92 8.81
C PRO A 101 -12.37 12.76 7.50
N LYS A 102 -13.03 12.19 6.51
CA LYS A 102 -12.50 12.03 5.16
C LYS A 102 -13.00 13.14 4.26
N ASP A 103 -12.15 13.60 3.36
CA ASP A 103 -12.58 14.49 2.27
C ASP A 103 -13.39 13.73 1.21
N GLU A 104 -13.79 14.43 0.15
CA GLU A 104 -14.60 13.88 -0.96
C GLU A 104 -13.92 12.71 -1.69
N ASP A 105 -12.58 12.65 -1.64
CA ASP A 105 -11.77 11.58 -2.22
C ASP A 105 -11.49 10.44 -1.23
N GLY A 106 -12.06 10.50 -0.02
CA GLY A 106 -11.84 9.48 1.01
C GLY A 106 -10.52 9.60 1.76
N CYS A 107 -9.81 10.73 1.63
CA CYS A 107 -8.51 10.95 2.25
C CYS A 107 -8.63 11.63 3.62
N ILE A 108 -7.67 11.33 4.49
CA ILE A 108 -7.45 12.07 5.74
C ILE A 108 -6.28 13.04 5.54
N LYS A 109 -6.14 14.00 6.44
CA LYS A 109 -5.01 14.94 6.47
C LYS A 109 -4.33 14.90 7.84
N LEU A 110 -3.01 14.75 7.86
CA LEU A 110 -2.21 14.82 9.09
C LEU A 110 -1.09 15.87 8.95
N PRO A 111 -0.78 16.63 10.01
CA PRO A 111 0.26 17.64 9.98
C PRO A 111 1.65 17.00 10.06
N LEU A 112 2.59 17.46 9.24
CA LEU A 112 4.01 17.15 9.38
C LEU A 112 4.56 17.84 10.63
N THR A 113 4.89 17.10 11.68
CA THR A 113 5.34 17.67 12.95
C THR A 113 6.85 17.62 13.13
N SER A 114 7.54 16.67 12.48
CA SER A 114 8.99 16.58 12.49
C SER A 114 9.55 16.03 11.18
N ARG A 115 10.72 16.55 10.80
CA ARG A 115 11.54 16.04 9.69
C ARG A 115 12.99 15.97 10.14
N THR A 116 13.50 14.76 10.37
CA THR A 116 14.87 14.51 10.84
C THR A 116 15.69 13.86 9.74
N LYS A 117 16.88 14.39 9.46
CA LYS A 117 17.80 13.82 8.46
C LYS A 117 18.48 12.57 9.04
N ILE A 118 18.44 11.47 8.30
CA ILE A 118 19.12 10.19 8.65
C ILE A 118 20.52 10.18 8.03
N ASN A 119 20.58 10.38 6.71
CA ASN A 119 21.81 10.41 5.95
C ASN A 119 21.72 11.47 4.84
N HIS A 120 22.62 11.43 3.86
CA HIS A 120 22.74 12.46 2.81
C HIS A 120 21.44 12.74 2.04
N ASP A 121 20.57 11.75 1.83
CA ASP A 121 19.34 11.88 1.06
C ASP A 121 18.11 11.25 1.70
N THR A 122 18.18 10.73 2.92
CA THR A 122 17.05 10.07 3.58
C THR A 122 16.64 10.80 4.86
N TYR A 123 15.33 10.90 5.09
CA TYR A 123 14.75 11.57 6.25
C TYR A 123 13.67 10.72 6.91
N HIS A 124 13.55 10.85 8.24
CA HIS A 124 12.35 10.51 8.99
C HIS A 124 11.35 11.65 8.91
N PHE A 125 10.12 11.32 8.53
CA PHE A 125 8.96 12.22 8.54
C PHE A 125 7.97 11.72 9.57
N ARG A 126 7.57 12.60 10.51
CA ARG A 126 6.59 12.29 11.55
C ARG A 126 5.32 13.11 11.34
N PHE A 127 4.18 12.44 11.45
CA PHE A 127 2.86 13.06 11.41
C PHE A 127 2.10 12.72 12.70
N ASP A 128 1.72 13.74 13.46
CA ASP A 128 1.01 13.54 14.73
C ASP A 128 -0.48 13.35 14.50
N PHE A 129 -1.10 12.53 15.35
CA PHE A 129 -2.53 12.32 15.37
C PHE A 129 -3.22 13.40 16.22
N PRO A 130 -4.50 13.70 15.96
CA PRO A 130 -5.24 14.67 16.78
C PRO A 130 -5.34 14.28 18.26
N LYS A 131 -5.34 12.98 18.58
CA LYS A 131 -5.31 12.48 19.96
C LYS A 131 -4.12 11.54 20.18
N LYS A 132 -3.46 11.70 21.32
CA LYS A 132 -2.22 10.98 21.67
C LYS A 132 -2.41 9.48 21.95
N ASP A 133 -3.63 9.05 22.22
CA ASP A 133 -3.98 7.67 22.53
C ASP A 133 -4.41 6.85 21.31
N GLN A 134 -4.61 7.50 20.15
CA GLN A 134 -4.98 6.85 18.90
C GLN A 134 -3.80 6.13 18.25
N GLU A 135 -4.10 5.03 17.58
CA GLU A 135 -3.18 4.32 16.67
C GLU A 135 -3.53 4.66 15.21
N PHE A 136 -2.64 4.34 14.27
CA PHE A 136 -2.86 4.72 12.88
C PHE A 136 -4.02 3.98 12.21
N GLY A 137 -4.24 2.71 12.56
CA GLY A 137 -5.28 1.87 11.94
C GLY A 137 -4.86 1.25 10.61
N LEU A 138 -3.59 0.90 10.46
CA LEU A 138 -3.05 0.19 9.29
C LEU A 138 -2.85 -1.28 9.63
N HIS A 139 -3.29 -2.18 8.74
CA HIS A 139 -2.99 -3.61 8.89
C HIS A 139 -1.54 -3.91 8.47
N ILE A 140 -0.93 -4.93 9.08
CA ILE A 140 0.45 -5.34 8.77
C ILE A 140 0.51 -5.91 7.35
N GLY A 141 1.43 -5.41 6.51
CA GLY A 141 1.49 -5.63 5.07
C GLY A 141 0.76 -4.55 4.24
N GLY A 142 0.12 -3.60 4.91
CA GLY A 142 -0.57 -2.47 4.29
C GLY A 142 0.32 -1.24 4.11
N HIS A 143 -0.12 -0.32 3.25
CA HIS A 143 0.48 0.99 3.02
C HIS A 143 -0.59 2.08 2.91
N VAL A 144 -0.16 3.32 2.82
CA VAL A 144 -1.01 4.47 2.47
C VAL A 144 -0.57 5.09 1.15
N VAL A 145 -1.45 5.88 0.54
CA VAL A 145 -1.15 6.68 -0.65
C VAL A 145 -1.11 8.13 -0.23
N PHE A 146 0.00 8.81 -0.46
CA PHE A 146 0.13 10.25 -0.32
C PHE A 146 -0.30 10.95 -1.60
N TYR A 147 -1.03 12.05 -1.44
CA TYR A 147 -1.47 12.93 -2.52
C TYR A 147 -0.86 14.31 -2.35
N ALA A 148 -0.37 14.89 -3.44
CA ALA A 148 0.20 16.23 -3.46
C ALA A 148 -0.03 16.87 -4.82
N ASN A 149 -0.33 18.17 -4.83
CA ASN A 149 -0.32 18.97 -6.04
C ASN A 149 1.11 19.46 -6.29
N VAL A 150 1.65 19.12 -7.45
CA VAL A 150 3.02 19.51 -7.85
C VAL A 150 3.00 20.08 -9.26
N THR A 151 3.91 21.02 -9.53
CA THR A 151 4.17 21.45 -10.89
C THR A 151 5.02 20.39 -11.59
N ASN A 152 4.48 19.81 -12.67
CA ASN A 152 5.22 18.87 -13.50
C ASN A 152 6.32 19.64 -14.25
N PRO A 153 7.61 19.31 -14.05
CA PRO A 153 8.72 20.05 -14.64
C PRO A 153 8.84 19.87 -16.16
N GLU A 154 8.22 18.85 -16.75
CA GLU A 154 8.22 18.62 -18.19
C GLU A 154 7.11 19.41 -18.89
N THR A 155 5.94 19.54 -18.26
CA THR A 155 4.75 20.17 -18.86
C THR A 155 4.50 21.60 -18.35
N GLY A 156 5.09 21.96 -17.22
CA GLY A 156 4.83 23.21 -16.49
C GLY A 156 3.45 23.28 -15.83
N LYS A 157 2.65 22.20 -15.88
CA LYS A 157 1.26 22.19 -15.36
C LYS A 157 1.22 21.70 -13.93
N GLU A 158 0.25 22.20 -13.16
CA GLU A 158 -0.09 21.63 -11.86
C GLU A 158 -0.84 20.31 -12.04
N GLU A 159 -0.38 19.28 -11.35
CA GLU A 159 -0.93 17.93 -11.40
C GLU A 159 -0.98 17.35 -9.98
N GLU A 160 -2.10 16.70 -9.62
CA GLU A 160 -2.16 15.90 -8.40
C GLU A 160 -1.44 14.58 -8.64
N ILE A 161 -0.45 14.27 -7.82
CA ILE A 161 0.31 13.03 -7.88
C ILE A 161 0.03 12.15 -6.67
N ALA A 162 -0.02 10.84 -6.90
CA ALA A 162 -0.26 9.83 -5.88
C ALA A 162 0.96 8.90 -5.74
N ARG A 163 1.46 8.66 -4.52
CA ARG A 163 2.58 7.74 -4.26
C ARG A 163 2.37 6.92 -3.00
N LYS A 164 2.75 5.64 -3.05
CA LYS A 164 2.59 4.70 -1.95
C LYS A 164 3.74 4.80 -0.96
N TYR A 165 3.42 4.79 0.33
CA TYR A 165 4.40 4.77 1.41
C TYR A 165 3.95 3.81 2.51
N THR A 166 4.90 3.03 3.02
CA THR A 166 4.68 2.16 4.17
C THR A 166 5.38 2.78 5.37
N PRO A 167 4.67 3.00 6.49
CA PRO A 167 5.29 3.57 7.68
C PRO A 167 6.28 2.58 8.31
N VAL A 168 7.26 3.13 9.04
CA VAL A 168 8.27 2.36 9.79
C VAL A 168 7.96 2.27 11.29
N SER A 169 7.08 3.13 11.79
CA SER A 169 6.54 3.00 13.14
C SER A 169 5.65 1.76 13.23
N THR A 170 5.66 1.10 14.39
CA THR A 170 4.82 -0.08 14.62
C THR A 170 3.34 0.25 14.47
N VAL A 171 2.51 -0.75 14.12
CA VAL A 171 1.05 -0.55 13.97
C VAL A 171 0.36 -0.15 15.28
N HIS A 172 0.99 -0.45 16.42
CA HIS A 172 0.53 -0.09 17.77
C HIS A 172 1.07 1.26 18.26
N GLN A 173 1.82 1.99 17.42
CA GLN A 173 2.34 3.30 17.77
C GLN A 173 1.19 4.27 18.01
N LYS A 174 1.19 4.90 19.19
CA LYS A 174 0.19 5.87 19.61
C LYS A 174 0.64 7.30 19.38
N GLY A 175 -0.31 8.14 18.98
CA GLY A 175 -0.18 9.59 18.86
C GLY A 175 0.58 10.10 17.63
N TYR A 176 1.28 9.25 16.88
CA TYR A 176 1.94 9.63 15.64
C TYR A 176 2.20 8.45 14.70
N ILE A 177 2.53 8.77 13.45
CA ILE A 177 3.03 7.82 12.44
C ILE A 177 4.32 8.34 11.81
N GLU A 178 5.27 7.45 11.54
CA GLU A 178 6.57 7.80 10.95
C GLU A 178 6.86 7.08 9.63
N PHE A 179 7.51 7.81 8.72
CA PHE A 179 7.94 7.32 7.41
C PHE A 179 9.42 7.62 7.21
N VAL A 180 10.17 6.63 6.70
CA VAL A 180 11.54 6.84 6.20
C VAL A 180 11.47 6.99 4.70
N ILE A 181 11.89 8.16 4.20
CA ILE A 181 11.76 8.49 2.78
C ILE A 181 13.09 8.98 2.24
N LYS A 182 13.57 8.29 1.21
CA LYS A 182 14.72 8.69 0.39
C LYS A 182 14.29 9.77 -0.60
N ILE A 183 15.06 10.85 -0.66
CA ILE A 183 14.82 12.02 -1.50
C ILE A 183 15.59 11.86 -2.80
N TYR A 184 14.86 11.86 -3.92
CA TYR A 184 15.45 11.88 -5.26
C TYR A 184 15.47 13.32 -5.77
N ARG A 185 16.60 14.02 -5.68
CA ARG A 185 16.67 15.43 -6.11
C ARG A 185 16.92 15.55 -7.60
N ALA A 186 16.44 16.64 -8.18
CA ALA A 186 16.78 16.99 -9.57
C ALA A 186 18.29 17.17 -9.75
N GLY A 187 18.81 16.76 -10.90
CA GLY A 187 20.24 16.89 -11.26
C GLY A 187 21.18 15.81 -10.70
N GLU A 188 20.75 15.00 -9.71
CA GLU A 188 21.61 13.95 -9.12
C GLU A 188 21.74 12.70 -10.00
N ASN A 189 20.78 12.46 -10.90
CA ASN A 189 20.77 11.29 -11.77
C ASN A 189 20.50 11.70 -13.23
N SER A 190 21.46 11.41 -14.11
CA SER A 190 21.36 11.77 -15.53
C SER A 190 20.18 11.09 -16.25
N LYS A 191 19.74 9.91 -15.82
CA LYS A 191 18.55 9.22 -16.36
C LYS A 191 17.24 9.81 -15.87
N PHE A 192 17.27 10.51 -14.73
CA PHE A 192 16.10 11.11 -14.09
C PHE A 192 16.40 12.56 -13.72
N PRO A 193 16.61 13.45 -14.71
CA PRO A 193 17.13 14.80 -14.47
C PRO A 193 16.22 15.65 -13.57
N HIS A 194 14.92 15.38 -13.57
CA HIS A 194 13.93 16.09 -12.76
C HIS A 194 13.74 15.53 -11.34
N GLY A 195 14.39 14.41 -11.01
CA GLY A 195 14.26 13.76 -9.70
C GLY A 195 12.86 13.20 -9.42
N GLY A 196 12.57 12.94 -8.14
CA GLY A 196 11.29 12.42 -7.67
C GLY A 196 10.35 13.54 -7.27
N LEU A 197 9.19 13.64 -7.95
CA LEU A 197 8.23 14.71 -7.71
C LEU A 197 7.71 14.73 -6.25
N MET A 198 7.17 13.61 -5.77
CA MET A 198 6.65 13.50 -4.40
C MET A 198 7.74 13.69 -3.34
N THR A 199 8.91 13.09 -3.55
CA THR A 199 9.98 13.14 -2.55
C THR A 199 10.52 14.56 -2.40
N GLN A 200 10.69 15.31 -3.50
CA GLN A 200 11.08 16.72 -3.45
C GLN A 200 9.97 17.61 -2.88
N TYR A 201 8.70 17.29 -3.13
CA TYR A 201 7.58 17.96 -2.47
C TYR A 201 7.65 17.78 -0.95
N LEU A 202 7.84 16.55 -0.46
CA LEU A 202 7.96 16.25 0.97
C LEU A 202 9.19 16.91 1.60
N GLU A 203 10.33 16.95 0.90
CA GLU A 203 11.53 17.67 1.36
C GLU A 203 11.27 19.18 1.56
N LYS A 204 10.34 19.75 0.80
CA LYS A 204 9.99 21.19 0.89
C LYS A 204 8.77 21.46 1.76
N LEU A 205 7.99 20.44 2.12
CA LEU A 205 6.79 20.58 2.96
C LEU A 205 7.17 21.24 4.30
N PRO A 206 6.61 22.42 4.64
CA PRO A 206 6.88 23.08 5.91
C PRO A 206 6.40 22.25 7.11
N ILE A 207 7.09 22.38 8.25
CA ILE A 207 6.59 21.82 9.51
C ILE A 207 5.29 22.55 9.89
N GLY A 208 4.27 21.78 10.29
CA GLY A 208 2.92 22.24 10.59
C GLY A 208 1.94 22.06 9.43
N GLU A 209 2.42 21.91 8.20
CA GLU A 209 1.56 21.71 7.03
C GLU A 209 1.00 20.29 6.94
N TYR A 210 -0.19 20.18 6.34
CA TYR A 210 -0.93 18.94 6.27
C TYR A 210 -0.66 18.16 4.98
N LEU A 211 -0.45 16.86 5.10
CA LEU A 211 -0.33 15.95 3.97
C LEU A 211 -1.63 15.12 3.81
N LYS A 212 -2.16 15.09 2.58
CA LYS A 212 -3.33 14.27 2.21
C LYS A 212 -2.88 12.81 2.04
N MET A 213 -3.55 11.89 2.74
CA MET A 213 -3.26 10.47 2.69
C MET A 213 -4.51 9.60 2.66
N GLU A 214 -4.47 8.52 1.89
CA GLU A 214 -5.53 7.53 1.75
C GLU A 214 -5.05 6.15 2.19
N GLY A 215 -5.89 5.45 2.94
CA GLY A 215 -5.63 4.07 3.33
C GLY A 215 -6.71 3.51 4.26
N PRO A 216 -6.51 2.28 4.74
CA PRO A 216 -5.39 1.38 4.44
C PRO A 216 -5.48 0.74 3.04
N MET A 217 -4.34 0.54 2.37
CA MET A 217 -4.23 -0.15 1.07
C MET A 217 -3.31 -1.35 1.16
N GLY A 218 -3.46 -2.33 0.27
CA GLY A 218 -2.60 -3.52 0.23
C GLY A 218 -3.37 -4.79 -0.11
N LYS A 219 -2.65 -5.80 -0.62
CA LYS A 219 -3.23 -7.12 -0.93
C LYS A 219 -2.77 -8.21 0.04
N LEU A 220 -1.76 -7.93 0.86
CA LEU A 220 -1.22 -8.84 1.87
C LEU A 220 -1.56 -8.28 3.23
N SER A 221 -2.10 -9.14 4.09
CA SER A 221 -2.17 -8.90 5.53
C SER A 221 -1.44 -10.02 6.25
N TYR A 222 -0.45 -9.67 7.07
CA TYR A 222 0.11 -10.61 8.06
C TYR A 222 -0.79 -10.61 9.30
N LEU A 223 -1.23 -11.80 9.70
CA LEU A 223 -2.18 -12.01 10.78
C LEU A 223 -1.52 -12.63 12.03
N GLY A 224 -0.18 -12.67 12.07
CA GLY A 224 0.60 -13.31 13.13
C GLY A 224 0.79 -14.81 12.93
N CYS A 225 1.82 -15.37 13.59
CA CYS A 225 2.11 -16.81 13.65
C CYS A 225 2.18 -17.52 12.28
N GLY A 226 2.65 -16.80 11.24
CA GLY A 226 2.76 -17.35 9.89
C GLY A 226 1.46 -17.35 9.09
N ASN A 227 0.39 -16.77 9.63
CA ASN A 227 -0.89 -16.67 8.96
C ASN A 227 -0.91 -15.42 8.07
N PHE A 228 -1.27 -15.61 6.80
CA PHE A 228 -1.34 -14.56 5.80
C PHE A 228 -2.68 -14.58 5.09
N TYR A 229 -3.18 -13.39 4.80
CA TYR A 229 -4.28 -13.19 3.87
C TYR A 229 -3.76 -12.43 2.65
N ILE A 230 -3.62 -13.12 1.52
CA ILE A 230 -2.99 -12.59 0.30
C ILE A 230 -3.98 -12.68 -0.85
N SER A 231 -4.30 -11.56 -1.48
CA SER A 231 -5.19 -11.50 -2.65
C SER A 231 -6.50 -12.29 -2.45
N LYS A 232 -7.09 -12.17 -1.26
CA LYS A 232 -8.32 -12.85 -0.81
C LYS A 232 -8.20 -14.36 -0.57
N LYS A 233 -6.98 -14.88 -0.41
CA LYS A 233 -6.71 -16.27 -0.07
C LYS A 233 -5.94 -16.36 1.24
N TYR A 234 -6.25 -17.41 1.99
CA TYR A 234 -5.57 -17.69 3.24
C TYR A 234 -4.37 -18.60 3.02
N HIS A 235 -3.28 -18.30 3.73
CA HIS A 235 -2.03 -19.06 3.66
C HIS A 235 -1.43 -19.19 5.06
N ILE A 236 -0.87 -20.36 5.35
CA ILE A 236 -0.04 -20.60 6.55
C ILE A 236 1.37 -20.88 6.07
N LYS A 237 2.34 -20.15 6.61
CA LYS A 237 3.74 -20.18 6.18
C LYS A 237 4.64 -20.30 7.40
N LYS A 238 5.71 -21.08 7.28
CA LYS A 238 6.71 -21.29 8.35
C LYS A 238 7.99 -20.52 8.09
N GLU A 239 8.26 -20.19 6.83
CA GLU A 239 9.46 -19.45 6.41
C GLU A 239 9.07 -18.35 5.42
N ILE A 240 9.68 -17.18 5.59
CA ILE A 240 9.51 -16.01 4.72
C ILE A 240 10.88 -15.62 4.17
N GLY A 241 11.05 -15.69 2.86
CA GLY A 241 12.12 -15.01 2.15
C GLY A 241 11.69 -13.59 1.83
N MET A 242 12.57 -12.63 2.05
CA MET A 242 12.31 -11.20 1.92
C MET A 242 13.41 -10.59 1.06
N VAL A 243 13.04 -10.07 -0.11
CA VAL A 243 13.99 -9.41 -1.03
C VAL A 243 13.64 -7.94 -1.15
N ALA A 244 14.47 -7.09 -0.54
CA ALA A 244 14.27 -5.65 -0.49
C ALA A 244 15.33 -4.91 -1.31
N GLY A 245 14.96 -3.79 -1.94
CA GLY A 245 15.90 -2.89 -2.61
C GLY A 245 15.68 -1.44 -2.21
N GLY A 246 16.69 -0.80 -1.62
CA GLY A 246 16.61 0.58 -1.12
C GLY A 246 15.39 0.85 -0.23
N SER A 247 14.55 1.82 -0.60
CA SER A 247 13.33 2.19 0.14
C SER A 247 12.26 1.09 0.21
N GLY A 248 12.40 0.03 -0.60
CA GLY A 248 11.58 -1.17 -0.54
C GLY A 248 11.75 -2.00 0.75
N ILE A 249 12.66 -1.61 1.65
CA ILE A 249 12.74 -2.20 2.98
C ILE A 249 11.52 -1.93 3.85
N THR A 250 10.81 -0.81 3.65
CA THR A 250 9.76 -0.36 4.57
C THR A 250 8.57 -1.34 4.73
N PRO A 251 8.01 -1.98 3.68
CA PRO A 251 6.97 -2.99 3.87
C PRO A 251 7.49 -4.29 4.48
N ILE A 252 8.77 -4.61 4.23
CA ILE A 252 9.44 -5.79 4.77
C ILE A 252 9.66 -5.62 6.28
N PHE A 253 10.17 -4.46 6.68
CA PHE A 253 10.41 -4.10 8.07
C PHE A 253 9.12 -4.14 8.89
N GLN A 254 8.00 -3.68 8.33
CA GLN A 254 6.69 -3.77 8.98
C GLN A 254 6.28 -5.22 9.31
N ILE A 255 6.57 -6.19 8.43
CA ILE A 255 6.34 -7.62 8.71
C ILE A 255 7.31 -8.11 9.78
N ILE A 256 8.60 -7.79 9.68
CA ILE A 256 9.62 -8.23 10.65
C ILE A 256 9.26 -7.74 12.06
N GLN A 257 8.92 -6.46 12.20
CA GLN A 257 8.47 -5.89 13.48
C GLN A 257 7.28 -6.65 14.07
N ALA A 258 6.32 -7.05 13.24
CA ALA A 258 5.16 -7.83 13.68
C ALA A 258 5.56 -9.23 14.17
N VAL A 259 6.37 -9.95 13.39
CA VAL A 259 6.89 -11.28 13.75
C VAL A 259 7.58 -11.24 15.12
N VAL A 260 8.43 -10.23 15.31
CA VAL A 260 9.20 -10.02 16.53
C VAL A 260 8.29 -9.65 17.71
N HIS A 261 7.39 -8.68 17.51
CA HIS A 261 6.44 -8.24 18.54
C HIS A 261 5.59 -9.40 19.07
N ASN A 262 5.13 -10.26 18.15
CA ASN A 262 4.30 -11.41 18.46
C ASN A 262 5.07 -12.62 19.00
N LYS A 263 6.41 -12.58 18.94
CA LYS A 263 7.29 -13.73 19.23
C LYS A 263 6.95 -14.94 18.37
N ASP A 264 6.64 -14.68 17.10
CA ASP A 264 6.26 -15.69 16.14
C ASP A 264 7.44 -16.63 15.85
N LYS A 265 7.17 -17.94 15.83
CA LYS A 265 8.21 -18.97 15.62
C LYS A 265 8.61 -19.17 14.15
N ILE A 266 8.16 -18.29 13.26
CA ILE A 266 8.49 -18.38 11.84
C ILE A 266 9.92 -17.90 11.60
N LYS A 267 10.52 -18.36 10.50
CA LYS A 267 11.84 -17.91 10.07
C LYS A 267 11.71 -16.82 9.01
N CYS A 268 12.54 -15.80 9.08
CA CYS A 268 12.61 -14.68 8.17
C CYS A 268 14.03 -14.58 7.62
N HIS A 269 14.15 -14.56 6.30
CA HIS A 269 15.41 -14.45 5.57
C HIS A 269 15.37 -13.16 4.75
N LEU A 270 16.13 -12.15 5.15
CA LEU A 270 16.20 -10.88 4.44
C LEU A 270 17.46 -10.79 3.59
N LEU A 271 17.27 -10.66 2.28
CA LEU A 271 18.28 -10.19 1.34
C LEU A 271 18.00 -8.73 1.01
N PHE A 272 18.87 -7.81 1.45
CA PHE A 272 18.65 -6.37 1.32
C PHE A 272 19.70 -5.70 0.43
N GLY A 273 19.25 -5.32 -0.77
CA GLY A 273 20.05 -4.68 -1.82
C GLY A 273 20.12 -3.16 -1.72
N ASN A 274 21.32 -2.59 -1.78
CA ASN A 274 21.58 -1.15 -1.78
C ASN A 274 22.70 -0.78 -2.77
N LYS A 275 22.86 0.51 -3.09
CA LYS A 275 23.95 0.93 -3.98
C LYS A 275 25.31 0.85 -3.29
N SER A 276 25.37 1.32 -2.05
CA SER A 276 26.57 1.36 -1.22
C SER A 276 26.20 1.15 0.25
N GLU A 277 27.21 0.97 1.10
CA GLU A 277 27.01 0.75 2.54
C GLU A 277 26.30 1.91 3.24
N LYS A 278 26.60 3.16 2.87
CA LYS A 278 25.94 4.37 3.39
C LYS A 278 24.48 4.53 2.95
N ASP A 279 24.03 3.76 1.97
CA ASP A 279 22.65 3.74 1.49
C ASP A 279 21.76 2.75 2.26
N ILE A 280 22.33 1.91 3.13
CA ILE A 280 21.58 0.93 3.91
C ILE A 280 20.69 1.67 4.92
N LEU A 281 19.39 1.64 4.65
CA LEU A 281 18.38 2.22 5.53
C LEU A 281 18.15 1.31 6.74
N ILE A 282 17.87 1.90 7.90
CA ILE A 282 17.52 1.20 9.16
C ILE A 282 18.51 0.07 9.53
N ARG A 283 19.80 0.30 9.26
CA ARG A 283 20.85 -0.72 9.42
C ARG A 283 20.95 -1.19 10.87
N GLU A 284 21.07 -0.25 11.80
CA GLU A 284 21.25 -0.52 13.22
C GLU A 284 20.06 -1.33 13.76
N GLU A 285 18.84 -0.98 13.35
CA GLU A 285 17.63 -1.72 13.74
C GLU A 285 17.63 -3.15 13.18
N LEU A 286 18.07 -3.36 11.93
CA LEU A 286 18.13 -4.69 11.33
C LEU A 286 19.22 -5.56 11.96
N GLU A 287 20.40 -5.00 12.24
CA GLU A 287 21.50 -5.71 12.89
C GLU A 287 21.13 -6.10 14.32
N GLN A 288 20.53 -5.18 15.10
CA GLN A 288 20.01 -5.47 16.44
C GLN A 288 18.97 -6.60 16.41
N LEU A 289 18.05 -6.58 15.43
CA LEU A 289 17.06 -7.65 15.27
C LEU A 289 17.70 -9.02 14.99
N GLN A 290 18.82 -9.06 14.25
CA GLN A 290 19.53 -10.31 14.01
C GLN A 290 20.23 -10.82 15.30
N GLU A 291 20.80 -9.92 16.09
CA GLU A 291 21.42 -10.25 17.38
C GLU A 291 20.40 -10.76 18.41
N ASP A 292 19.22 -10.14 18.46
CA ASP A 292 18.16 -10.48 19.41
C ASP A 292 17.43 -11.79 19.01
N TYR A 293 17.33 -12.08 17.70
CA TYR A 293 16.56 -13.20 17.16
C TYR A 293 17.33 -14.09 16.18
N PRO A 294 18.54 -14.59 16.52
CA PRO A 294 19.44 -15.25 15.56
C PRO A 294 18.91 -16.58 15.01
N ALA A 295 17.99 -17.23 15.72
CA ALA A 295 17.33 -18.46 15.27
C ALA A 295 16.19 -18.21 14.27
N ASN A 296 15.61 -17.00 14.27
CA ASN A 296 14.39 -16.66 13.54
C ASN A 296 14.64 -15.63 12.44
N PHE A 297 15.66 -14.78 12.54
CA PHE A 297 15.94 -13.75 11.57
C PHE A 297 17.37 -13.87 11.05
N LYS A 298 17.49 -14.00 9.72
CA LYS A 298 18.76 -13.99 9.00
C LYS A 298 18.80 -12.78 8.08
N LEU A 299 19.86 -12.01 8.17
CA LEU A 299 20.07 -10.78 7.43
C LEU A 299 21.32 -10.90 6.56
N THR A 300 21.12 -10.71 5.26
CA THR A 300 22.18 -10.64 4.26
C THR A 300 22.06 -9.31 3.52
N TYR A 301 23.14 -8.55 3.50
CA TYR A 301 23.25 -7.36 2.67
C TYR A 301 23.88 -7.70 1.32
N ILE A 302 23.43 -7.01 0.28
CA ILE A 302 24.10 -6.98 -1.03
C ILE A 302 24.24 -5.53 -1.48
N ILE A 303 25.44 -5.12 -1.89
CA ILE A 303 25.71 -3.76 -2.37
C ILE A 303 26.34 -3.74 -3.76
N ASP A 304 25.97 -2.76 -4.61
CA ASP A 304 26.53 -2.67 -5.97
C ASP A 304 28.07 -2.59 -5.95
N ALA A 305 28.61 -1.77 -5.05
CA ALA A 305 30.05 -1.64 -4.83
C ALA A 305 30.37 -1.32 -3.36
N ALA A 306 31.33 -2.06 -2.78
CA ALA A 306 31.88 -1.77 -1.47
C ALA A 306 32.94 -0.66 -1.56
N GLU A 307 32.86 0.34 -0.69
CA GLU A 307 33.92 1.37 -0.59
C GLU A 307 35.23 0.76 -0.07
N ASN A 308 35.13 -0.17 0.89
CA ASN A 308 36.25 -0.94 1.44
C ASN A 308 35.95 -2.45 1.34
N PRO A 309 36.34 -3.12 0.24
CA PRO A 309 36.04 -4.53 0.02
C PRO A 309 36.58 -5.45 1.13
N ASP A 310 37.74 -5.13 1.70
CA ASP A 310 38.40 -5.95 2.73
C ASP A 310 37.63 -6.01 4.06
N THR A 311 36.74 -5.04 4.31
CA THR A 311 35.95 -4.96 5.55
C THR A 311 34.48 -5.30 5.35
N TRP A 312 34.02 -5.39 4.09
CA TRP A 312 32.63 -5.68 3.78
C TRP A 312 32.32 -7.16 3.99
N LYS A 313 31.33 -7.44 4.84
CA LYS A 313 30.93 -8.82 5.20
C LYS A 313 29.72 -9.34 4.43
N GLY A 314 29.10 -8.50 3.59
CA GLY A 314 27.96 -8.88 2.78
C GLY A 314 28.36 -9.27 1.36
N GLU A 315 27.35 -9.45 0.51
CA GLU A 315 27.55 -9.70 -0.91
C GLU A 315 27.84 -8.41 -1.68
N THR A 316 28.51 -8.54 -2.82
CA THR A 316 28.72 -7.42 -3.76
C THR A 316 28.15 -7.74 -5.14
N GLY A 317 27.59 -6.74 -5.80
CA GLY A 317 26.98 -6.86 -7.12
C GLY A 317 25.45 -6.87 -7.09
N TYR A 318 24.85 -7.51 -8.08
CA TYR A 318 23.40 -7.59 -8.23
C TYR A 318 22.85 -8.94 -7.78
N ILE A 319 21.55 -8.99 -7.50
CA ILE A 319 20.84 -10.25 -7.20
C ILE A 319 20.97 -11.20 -8.39
N THR A 320 21.51 -12.39 -8.15
CA THR A 320 21.62 -13.48 -9.12
C THR A 320 20.77 -14.68 -8.70
N GLN A 321 20.70 -15.71 -9.56
CA GLN A 321 20.04 -16.96 -9.20
C GLN A 321 20.74 -17.64 -8.02
N GLU A 322 22.07 -17.67 -8.05
CA GLU A 322 22.91 -18.32 -7.04
C GLU A 322 22.71 -17.68 -5.66
N ILE A 323 22.70 -16.34 -5.61
CA ILE A 323 22.42 -15.59 -4.37
C ILE A 323 21.00 -15.90 -3.85
N LEU A 324 20.01 -15.98 -4.73
CA LEU A 324 18.65 -16.34 -4.30
C LEU A 324 18.58 -17.77 -3.77
N GLU A 325 19.24 -18.73 -4.43
CA GLU A 325 19.30 -20.13 -3.99
C GLU A 325 20.01 -20.31 -2.66
N GLU A 326 21.04 -19.51 -2.39
CA GLU A 326 21.82 -19.55 -1.15
C GLU A 326 21.05 -18.95 0.04
N TYR A 327 20.43 -17.77 -0.15
CA TYR A 327 19.92 -17.00 0.97
C TYR A 327 18.41 -17.14 1.21
N MET A 328 17.62 -17.53 0.21
CA MET A 328 16.16 -17.67 0.34
C MET A 328 15.74 -19.06 0.81
N PRO A 329 14.56 -19.19 1.46
CA PRO A 329 14.04 -20.49 1.83
C PRO A 329 13.79 -21.35 0.59
N LYS A 330 14.05 -22.65 0.72
CA LYS A 330 13.78 -23.62 -0.34
C LYS A 330 12.31 -23.57 -0.76
N ALA A 331 12.07 -23.87 -2.03
CA ALA A 331 10.74 -23.93 -2.57
C ALA A 331 9.88 -24.97 -1.85
N SER A 332 8.79 -24.50 -1.22
CA SER A 332 7.84 -25.36 -0.50
C SER A 332 6.51 -24.64 -0.29
N ASP A 333 5.45 -25.40 -0.02
CA ASP A 333 4.14 -24.86 0.37
C ASP A 333 4.20 -24.07 1.69
N ASN A 334 5.20 -24.30 2.52
CA ASN A 334 5.42 -23.59 3.78
C ASN A 334 6.23 -22.30 3.61
N SER A 335 6.76 -22.03 2.42
CA SER A 335 7.62 -20.88 2.14
C SER A 335 6.83 -19.77 1.42
N LEU A 336 7.11 -18.52 1.75
CA LEU A 336 6.61 -17.33 1.07
C LEU A 336 7.78 -16.42 0.73
N ILE A 337 7.83 -15.88 -0.48
CA ILE A 337 8.79 -14.85 -0.88
C ILE A 337 8.04 -13.53 -0.99
N VAL A 338 8.40 -12.55 -0.17
CA VAL A 338 7.91 -11.18 -0.30
C VAL A 338 9.00 -10.31 -0.92
N THR A 339 8.64 -9.43 -1.86
CA THR A 339 9.62 -8.57 -2.53
C THR A 339 9.13 -7.15 -2.75
N CYS A 340 10.03 -6.18 -2.56
CA CYS A 340 9.78 -4.77 -2.82
C CYS A 340 11.08 -4.05 -3.16
N GLY A 341 11.14 -3.42 -4.33
CA GLY A 341 12.33 -2.69 -4.79
C GLY A 341 12.23 -2.30 -6.26
N PRO A 342 13.34 -1.92 -6.90
CA PRO A 342 13.35 -1.48 -8.31
C PRO A 342 12.77 -2.54 -9.27
N PRO A 343 12.21 -2.13 -10.43
CA PRO A 343 11.59 -3.05 -11.39
C PRO A 343 12.49 -4.23 -11.79
N ILE A 344 13.78 -3.97 -12.04
CA ILE A 344 14.76 -5.00 -12.44
C ILE A 344 14.92 -6.07 -11.35
N MET A 345 15.02 -5.65 -10.08
CA MET A 345 15.13 -6.57 -8.95
C MET A 345 13.91 -7.51 -8.88
N ASN A 346 12.70 -6.95 -8.94
CA ASN A 346 11.48 -7.75 -8.90
C ASN A 346 11.36 -8.73 -10.08
N GLN A 347 11.86 -8.33 -11.26
CA GLN A 347 11.90 -9.21 -12.44
C GLN A 347 12.85 -10.38 -12.23
N LEU A 348 14.01 -10.18 -11.62
CA LEU A 348 14.96 -11.25 -11.32
C LEU A 348 14.40 -12.22 -10.28
N VAL A 349 13.82 -11.72 -9.19
CA VAL A 349 13.13 -12.58 -8.21
C VAL A 349 12.04 -13.42 -8.89
N LYS A 350 11.21 -12.79 -9.73
CA LYS A 350 10.17 -13.50 -10.49
C LYS A 350 10.73 -14.54 -11.46
N LYS A 351 11.88 -14.27 -12.06
CA LYS A 351 12.52 -15.17 -13.03
C LYS A 351 13.04 -16.44 -12.35
N PHE A 352 13.62 -16.31 -11.16
CA PHE A 352 14.37 -17.40 -10.52
C PHE A 352 13.60 -18.11 -9.39
N MET A 353 12.59 -17.46 -8.80
CA MET A 353 11.77 -18.05 -7.74
C MET A 353 10.40 -18.52 -8.28
N PRO A 354 9.81 -19.59 -7.73
CA PRO A 354 8.51 -20.07 -8.18
C PRO A 354 7.38 -19.04 -7.98
N ASP A 355 6.62 -18.75 -9.04
CA ASP A 355 5.55 -17.73 -9.05
C ASP A 355 4.54 -17.88 -7.90
N HIS A 356 4.18 -19.11 -7.53
CA HIS A 356 3.20 -19.38 -6.46
C HIS A 356 3.70 -19.02 -5.05
N MET A 357 5.01 -18.82 -4.89
CA MET A 357 5.62 -18.38 -3.63
C MET A 357 5.72 -16.87 -3.53
N ILE A 358 5.62 -16.13 -4.63
CA ILE A 358 5.99 -14.70 -4.65
C ILE A 358 4.78 -13.80 -4.36
N HIS A 359 4.96 -12.88 -3.42
CA HIS A 359 4.15 -11.69 -3.26
C HIS A 359 5.00 -10.43 -3.46
N LYS A 360 4.64 -9.61 -4.45
CA LYS A 360 5.25 -8.30 -4.67
C LYS A 360 4.35 -7.21 -4.10
N PHE A 361 4.93 -6.31 -3.30
CA PHE A 361 4.24 -5.14 -2.74
C PHE A 361 3.86 -4.09 -3.80
#